data_AF-A0A350XV75-F1
#
_entry.id   AF-A0A350XV75-F1
#
_cell.length_a   1.000
_cell.length_b   1.000
_cell.length_c   1.000
_cell.angle_alpha   90.00
_cell.angle_beta   90.00
_cell.angle_gamma   90.00
#
_symmetry.space_group_name_H-M   'P 1'
#
loop_
_entity.id
_entity.type
_entity.pdbx_description
1 polymer ?
#
loop_
_entity_poly.entity_id
_entity_poly.type
_entity_poly.pdbx_seq_one_letter_code
_entity_poly.pdbx_strand_id
1 'polypeptide(L)' 'MKEFKNEPLVIKKRGEDGNRVISVRIREDILTELDKISSTVNCSRNELINIILEHGVNNIVIK' A
#
# COMPACT_ATOMS: atom_id res chain seq x y z
N MET A 1 3.69 -21.65 -27.26
CA MET A 1 4.73 -20.87 -26.54
C MET A 1 4.37 -19.40 -26.75
N LYS A 2 4.13 -18.61 -25.70
CA LYS A 2 3.83 -17.18 -25.87
C LYS A 2 5.11 -16.47 -26.29
N GLU A 3 5.11 -15.84 -27.46
CA GLU A 3 6.22 -15.01 -27.94
C GLU A 3 6.47 -13.87 -26.95
N PHE A 4 7.70 -13.79 -26.44
CA PHE A 4 8.14 -12.63 -25.68
C PHE A 4 8.34 -11.47 -26.67
N LYS A 5 7.47 -10.47 -26.61
CA LYS A 5 7.64 -9.24 -27.40
C LYS A 5 8.85 -8.46 -26.85
N ASN A 6 9.80 -8.13 -27.73
CA ASN A 6 10.98 -7.31 -27.43
C ASN A 6 10.64 -5.81 -27.27
N GLU A 7 9.52 -5.49 -26.61
CA GLU A 7 9.13 -4.12 -26.33
C GLU A 7 9.93 -3.59 -25.13
N PRO A 8 10.43 -2.34 -25.15
CA PRO A 8 11.17 -1.78 -24.03
C PRO A 8 10.28 -1.69 -22.79
N LEU A 9 10.76 -2.22 -21.67
CA LEU A 9 10.09 -2.10 -20.37
C LEU A 9 10.19 -0.64 -19.90
N VAL A 10 9.09 0.12 -20.00
CA VAL A 10 9.02 1.49 -19.50
C VAL A 10 8.79 1.47 -17.98
N ILE A 11 9.87 1.60 -17.20
CA ILE A 11 9.80 1.77 -15.74
C ILE A 11 9.66 3.26 -15.43
N LYS A 12 8.51 3.67 -14.87
CA LYS A 12 8.32 5.03 -14.35
C LYS A 12 9.21 5.26 -13.12
N LYS A 13 9.72 6.50 -12.95
CA LYS A 13 10.47 6.85 -11.75
C LYS A 13 9.53 6.80 -10.54
N ARG A 14 9.99 6.18 -9.45
CA ARG A 14 9.25 6.15 -8.17
C ARG A 14 8.99 7.60 -7.71
N GLY A 15 7.73 7.96 -7.44
CA GLY A 15 7.34 9.28 -6.93
C GLY A 15 6.57 10.18 -7.91
N GLU A 16 6.40 9.78 -9.18
CA GLU A 16 5.50 10.48 -10.12
C GLU A 16 4.02 10.04 -9.98
N ASP A 17 3.76 9.08 -9.11
CA ASP A 17 2.45 8.48 -8.84
C ASP A 17 1.63 9.20 -7.75
N GLY A 18 2.10 10.35 -7.26
CA GLY A 18 1.41 11.15 -6.25
C GLY A 18 1.53 10.62 -4.81
N ASN A 19 2.20 9.47 -4.62
CA ASN A 19 2.44 8.89 -3.30
C ASN A 19 3.84 9.24 -2.79
N ARG A 20 3.95 9.45 -1.48
CA ARG A 20 5.24 9.67 -0.79
C ARG A 20 5.51 8.53 0.19
N VAL A 21 6.70 7.95 0.12
CA VAL A 21 7.15 6.99 1.13
C VAL A 21 7.43 7.74 2.43
N ILE A 22 6.75 7.33 3.51
CA ILE A 22 6.96 7.83 4.86
C ILE A 22 7.32 6.67 5.79
N SER A 23 8.01 6.96 6.89
CA SER A 23 8.28 6.00 7.95
C SER A 23 7.39 6.33 9.15
N VAL A 24 6.55 5.39 9.57
CA VAL A 24 5.64 5.54 10.72
C VAL A 24 5.94 4.43 11.72
N ARG A 25 5.90 4.77 13.02
CA ARG A 25 6.01 3.77 14.09
C ARG A 25 4.64 3.17 14.37
N ILE A 26 4.52 1.87 14.15
CA ILE A 26 3.30 1.09 14.41
C ILE A 26 3.65 0.01 15.42
N ARG A 27 2.71 -0.36 16.29
CA ARG A 27 2.91 -1.48 17.21
C ARG A 27 2.94 -2.81 16.44
N GLU A 28 3.75 -3.75 16.91
CA GLU A 28 4.00 -5.03 16.23
C GLU A 28 2.75 -5.91 16.13
N ASP A 29 1.89 -5.89 17.14
CA ASP A 29 0.59 -6.57 17.17
C ASP A 29 -0.31 -6.09 16.01
N ILE A 30 -0.45 -4.78 15.86
CA ILE A 30 -1.24 -4.16 14.79
C ILE A 30 -0.65 -4.49 13.41
N LEU A 31 0.68 -4.42 13.26
CA LEU A 31 1.33 -4.78 12.00
C LEU A 31 1.05 -6.26 11.64
N THR A 32 1.11 -7.15 12.62
CA THR A 32 0.81 -8.58 12.42
C THR A 32 -0.64 -8.81 11.98
N GLU A 33 -1.60 -8.05 12.52
CA GLU A 33 -3.00 -8.12 12.08
C GLU A 33 -3.19 -7.58 10.66
N LEU A 34 -2.56 -6.45 10.32
CA LEU A 34 -2.58 -5.91 8.96
C LEU A 34 -2.01 -6.90 7.94
N ASP A 35 -0.91 -7.59 8.28
CA ASP A 35 -0.29 -8.61 7.45
C ASP A 35 -1.26 -9.78 7.18
N LYS A 36 -1.98 -10.26 8.21
CA LYS A 36 -3.00 -11.29 8.05
C LYS A 36 -4.14 -10.84 7.15
N ILE A 37 -4.69 -9.65 7.38
CA ILE A 37 -5.81 -9.11 6.60
C ILE A 37 -5.40 -8.94 5.13
N SER A 38 -4.24 -8.35 4.87
CA SER A 38 -3.72 -8.14 3.51
C SER A 38 -3.55 -9.47 2.76
N SER A 39 -3.11 -10.52 3.47
CA SER A 39 -2.98 -11.87 2.92
C SER A 39 -4.33 -12.51 2.58
N THR A 40 -5.37 -12.24 3.37
CA THR A 40 -6.73 -12.75 3.13
C THR A 40 -7.41 -12.07 1.94
N VAL A 41 -7.22 -10.76 1.78
CA VAL A 41 -7.90 -9.94 0.76
C VAL A 41 -7.10 -9.86 -0.55
N ASN A 42 -5.90 -10.48 -0.59
CA ASN A 42 -4.96 -10.43 -1.72
C ASN A 42 -4.63 -8.99 -2.16
N CYS A 43 -4.45 -8.10 -1.18
CA CYS A 43 -4.00 -6.73 -1.39
C CYS A 43 -2.64 -6.52 -0.73
N SER A 44 -1.89 -5.49 -1.16
CA SER A 44 -0.64 -5.17 -0.47
C SER A 44 -0.92 -4.52 0.87
N ARG A 45 -0.04 -4.75 1.85
CA ARG A 45 -0.10 -4.08 3.17
C ARG A 45 -0.17 -2.55 3.04
N ASN A 46 0.59 -1.99 2.11
CA ASN A 46 0.61 -0.55 1.86
C ASN A 46 -0.72 -0.04 1.33
N GLU A 47 -1.37 -0.81 0.44
CA GLU A 47 -2.69 -0.50 -0.09
C GLU A 47 -3.77 -0.59 0.98
N LEU A 48 -3.74 -1.62 1.82
CA LEU A 48 -4.62 -1.75 2.98
C LEU A 48 -4.46 -0.57 3.94
N ILE A 49 -3.22 -0.19 4.26
CA ILE A 49 -2.92 0.97 5.12
C ILE A 49 -3.47 2.25 4.50
N ASN A 50 -3.29 2.46 3.20
CA ASN A 50 -3.83 3.65 2.51
C ASN A 50 -5.36 3.73 2.60
N ILE A 51 -6.07 2.63 2.40
CA ILE A 51 -7.55 2.57 2.53
C ILE A 51 -7.97 2.92 3.96
N ILE A 52 -7.31 2.35 4.96
CA ILE A 52 -7.60 2.61 6.38
C ILE A 52 -7.33 4.08 6.72
N LEU A 53 -6.23 4.65 6.22
CA LEU A 53 -5.87 6.05 6.45
C LEU A 53 -6.84 7.01 5.75
N GLU A 54 -7.25 6.74 4.52
CA GLU A 54 -8.24 7.54 3.81
C GLU A 54 -9.57 7.58 4.57
N HIS A 55 -10.05 6.42 5.03
CA HIS A 55 -11.22 6.38 5.89
C HIS A 55 -10.98 7.12 7.21
N GLY A 56 -9.83 6.89 7.86
CA GLY A 56 -9.47 7.51 9.13
C GLY A 56 -9.47 9.03 9.06
N VAL A 57 -8.82 9.63 8.06
CA VAL A 57 -8.72 11.09 7.90
C VAL A 57 -10.09 11.76 7.84
N ASN A 58 -11.08 11.12 7.21
CA ASN A 58 -12.44 11.66 7.12
C ASN A 58 -13.28 11.49 8.40
N ASN A 59 -12.87 10.61 9.31
CA ASN A 59 -13.67 10.19 10.46
C ASN A 59 -12.98 10.44 11.81
N ILE A 60 -11.76 10.99 11.82
CA ILE A 60 -11.05 11.33 13.05
C ILE A 60 -11.77 12.50 13.76
N VAL A 61 -12.12 12.27 15.02
CA VAL A 61 -12.60 13.29 15.96
C VAL A 61 -11.59 13.40 17.08
N ILE A 62 -11.00 14.59 17.25
CA ILE A 62 -10.06 14.89 18.34
C ILE A 62 -10.87 15.54 19.48
N LYS A 63 -10.69 15.04 20.71
CA LYS A 63 -11.26 15.61 21.94
C LYS A 63 -10.14 16.09 22.86
#